data_AF-A0AAD5VVQ7-F1
#
_entry.id   AF-A0AAD5VVQ7-F1
#
_cell.length_a   1.000
_cell.length_b   1.000
_cell.length_c   1.000
_cell.angle_alpha   90.00
_cell.angle_beta   90.00
_cell.angle_gamma   90.00
#
_symmetry.space_group_name_H-M   'P 1'
#
loop_
_entity.id
_entity.type
_entity.pdbx_description
1 polymer ?
#
loop_
_entity_poly.entity_id
_entity_poly.type
_entity_poly.pdbx_seq_one_letter_code
_entity_poly.pdbx_strand_id
1 'polypeptide(L)'
;MFKFDFEIDDLVDDPTLVTPQNKSTSNPKLSHEETLPPETPSREIPIHDLLDSLPSLISCSPLNVPLRDGTKNVTLTRRDLFDARFQLIAEGAGTDDAPQAADVATGDESNVEGDGEETQHRHASALQFIEAPSDLVPRVYEGGLKTWECSIDLVEYLDSTHGVEGFLGKHILELGCGTAVPSLYILHHIFSSPPPSEVSQLPETVIYLQDYNDSVLELVTLPNVLLTWYLSPASQTYRTANASDADAEDLPFPVTPEPFELPISPSLKSAFLTSLKTYNITLRFFPGSWSSFSTQLSTLHPEVFDLVLTSETIYRIDSLPSLVDTMRLACRGSREAVEGGVERKGECFVAAKVLYFGVGGGVSDFVDFVEKRGIAKTEIVKERKTGVGRVVLSLRFE
;
A
#
# COMPACT_ATOMS: atom_id res chain seq x y z
N MET A 1 21.73 42.67 18.90
CA MET A 1 22.66 42.40 17.79
C MET A 1 23.56 41.26 18.24
N PHE A 2 23.23 40.03 17.84
CA PHE A 2 24.14 38.89 17.96
C PHE A 2 24.03 38.13 16.65
N LYS A 3 25.19 38.04 15.99
CA LYS A 3 25.40 37.54 14.64
C LYS A 3 25.85 36.09 14.78
N PHE A 4 25.25 35.18 14.02
CA PHE A 4 25.75 33.82 13.87
C PHE A 4 26.86 33.84 12.82
N ASP A 5 28.07 33.49 13.21
CA ASP A 5 29.14 33.10 12.28
C ASP A 5 29.29 31.58 12.40
N PHE A 6 28.92 30.87 11.33
CA PHE A 6 29.25 29.47 11.14
C PHE A 6 30.56 29.42 10.36
N GLU A 7 31.62 28.91 10.99
CA GLU A 7 32.79 28.39 10.27
C GLU A 7 32.69 26.86 10.27
N ILE A 8 32.49 26.31 9.08
CA ILE A 8 32.72 24.91 8.74
C ILE A 8 34.13 24.88 8.14
N ASP A 9 35.06 24.14 8.76
CA ASP A 9 35.94 23.20 8.06
C ASP A 9 36.86 22.45 9.05
N ASP A 10 36.84 21.12 8.89
CA ASP A 10 37.88 20.12 9.10
C ASP A 10 38.60 19.96 10.46
N LEU A 11 38.41 18.77 11.06
CA LEU A 11 39.46 17.88 11.63
C LEU A 11 38.77 16.57 12.12
N VAL A 12 38.81 15.47 11.35
CA VAL A 12 39.79 14.36 11.38
C VAL A 12 40.00 13.71 12.77
N ASP A 13 39.64 12.42 12.87
CA ASP A 13 40.02 11.37 13.83
C ASP A 13 40.32 11.77 15.31
N ASP A 14 39.38 11.46 16.22
CA ASP A 14 39.68 11.27 17.65
C ASP A 14 39.33 9.82 18.09
N PRO A 15 40.34 8.99 18.46
CA PRO A 15 40.18 7.58 18.80
C PRO A 15 39.77 7.37 20.27
N THR A 16 38.62 7.89 20.69
CA THR A 16 38.03 7.57 22.00
C THR A 16 36.57 7.13 21.96
N LEU A 17 36.21 6.32 20.96
CA LEU A 17 35.02 5.46 21.06
C LEU A 17 35.36 4.23 21.91
N VAL A 18 34.98 4.31 23.18
CA VAL A 18 34.99 3.20 24.12
C VAL A 18 34.12 2.08 23.56
N THR A 19 34.76 0.97 23.21
CA THR A 19 34.13 -0.30 22.82
C THR A 19 33.28 -0.82 23.98
N PRO A 20 32.01 -1.23 23.75
CA PRO A 20 31.27 -1.96 24.77
C PRO A 20 31.92 -3.33 24.93
N GLN A 21 32.50 -3.58 26.11
CA GLN A 21 32.99 -4.89 26.48
C GLN A 21 31.84 -5.90 26.50
N ASN A 22 31.96 -6.92 25.65
CA ASN A 22 31.22 -8.17 25.70
C ASN A 22 31.35 -8.79 27.11
N LYS A 23 30.33 -8.61 27.96
CA LYS A 23 30.08 -9.52 29.06
C LYS A 23 29.26 -10.68 28.52
N SER A 24 29.92 -11.82 28.38
CA SER A 24 29.30 -13.11 28.15
C SER A 24 28.42 -13.48 29.35
N THR A 25 27.14 -13.12 29.30
CA THR A 25 26.11 -13.79 30.09
C THR A 25 25.71 -15.06 29.34
N SER A 26 26.09 -16.20 29.90
CA SER A 26 25.58 -17.50 29.49
C SER A 26 24.06 -17.53 29.68
N ASN A 27 23.30 -17.30 28.61
CA ASN A 27 21.86 -17.52 28.64
C ASN A 27 21.59 -19.03 28.68
N PRO A 28 20.78 -19.51 29.64
CA PRO A 28 20.27 -20.87 29.57
C PRO A 28 19.39 -20.99 28.32
N LYS A 29 19.55 -22.10 27.57
CA LYS A 29 18.65 -22.47 26.48
C LYS A 29 17.22 -22.56 27.03
N LEU A 30 16.45 -21.50 26.85
CA LEU A 30 14.99 -21.52 26.94
C LEU A 30 14.50 -21.77 25.52
N SER A 31 14.14 -23.02 25.25
CA SER A 31 13.27 -23.40 24.15
C SER A 31 11.85 -22.89 24.45
N HIS A 32 11.61 -21.60 24.28
CA HIS A 32 10.27 -21.11 24.05
C HIS A 32 10.08 -21.08 22.54
N GLU A 33 9.30 -22.02 22.01
CA GLU A 33 8.56 -21.75 20.78
C GLU A 33 7.66 -20.55 21.12
N GLU A 34 8.07 -19.34 20.73
CA GLU A 34 7.15 -18.20 20.70
C GLU A 34 6.06 -18.58 19.70
N THR A 35 4.91 -18.99 20.22
CA THR A 35 3.71 -19.24 19.43
C THR A 35 3.30 -17.90 18.82
N LEU A 36 3.47 -17.77 17.50
CA LEU A 36 3.02 -16.60 16.76
C LEU A 36 1.52 -16.36 16.98
N PRO A 37 1.06 -15.10 16.98
CA PRO A 37 -0.37 -14.77 17.06
C PRO A 37 -1.19 -15.48 15.96
N PRO A 38 -2.50 -15.69 16.20
CA PRO A 38 -3.42 -16.17 15.17
C PRO A 38 -3.44 -15.21 13.97
N GLU A 39 -3.73 -15.74 12.80
CA GLU A 39 -3.84 -14.92 11.58
C GLU A 39 -5.10 -14.06 11.63
N THR A 40 -4.97 -12.78 11.33
CA THR A 40 -6.11 -11.86 11.25
C THR A 40 -7.05 -12.27 10.10
N PRO A 41 -8.36 -12.41 10.34
CA PRO A 41 -9.32 -12.74 9.30
C PRO A 41 -9.49 -11.58 8.33
N SER A 42 -9.67 -11.90 7.05
CA SER A 42 -9.96 -10.91 6.03
C SER A 42 -11.45 -10.62 5.94
N ARG A 43 -11.80 -9.35 5.73
CA ARG A 43 -13.18 -8.88 5.52
C ARG A 43 -13.14 -7.69 4.57
N GLU A 44 -14.24 -7.41 3.89
CA GLU A 44 -14.36 -6.17 3.12
C GLU A 44 -14.69 -5.01 4.06
N ILE A 45 -13.96 -3.90 3.94
CA ILE A 45 -14.33 -2.64 4.57
C ILE A 45 -15.01 -1.76 3.51
N PRO A 46 -16.27 -1.34 3.71
CA PRO A 46 -16.94 -0.38 2.85
C PRO A 46 -16.16 0.93 2.74
N ILE A 47 -16.08 1.50 1.53
CA ILE A 47 -15.40 2.78 1.31
C ILE A 47 -15.98 3.92 2.17
N HIS A 48 -17.27 3.87 2.51
CA HIS A 48 -17.92 4.86 3.36
C HIS A 48 -17.33 4.88 4.77
N ASP A 49 -17.09 3.70 5.35
CA ASP A 49 -16.54 3.57 6.70
C ASP A 49 -15.11 4.15 6.74
N LEU A 50 -14.29 3.86 5.73
CA LEU A 50 -12.95 4.42 5.59
C LEU A 50 -12.98 5.94 5.31
N LEU A 51 -13.98 6.44 4.56
CA LEU A 51 -14.12 7.88 4.34
C LEU A 51 -14.51 8.59 5.64
N ASP A 52 -15.31 7.96 6.50
CA ASP A 52 -15.77 8.52 7.76
C ASP A 52 -14.69 8.58 8.85
N SER A 53 -13.66 7.73 8.76
CA SER A 53 -12.48 7.78 9.62
C SER A 53 -11.41 8.80 9.20
N LEU A 54 -11.59 9.51 8.07
CA LEU A 54 -10.65 10.57 7.67
C LEU A 54 -10.67 11.75 8.67
N PRO A 55 -9.51 12.33 9.02
CA PRO A 55 -9.46 13.51 9.87
C PRO A 55 -9.99 14.73 9.11
N SER A 56 -10.27 15.83 9.81
CA SER A 56 -10.77 17.07 9.18
C SER A 56 -9.78 17.77 8.25
N LEU A 57 -8.48 17.44 8.36
CA LEU A 57 -7.39 18.04 7.60
C LEU A 57 -6.33 16.96 7.37
N ILE A 58 -5.77 16.90 6.16
CA ILE A 58 -4.70 15.97 5.80
C ILE A 58 -3.53 16.74 5.23
N SER A 59 -2.35 16.62 5.82
CA SER A 59 -1.08 17.06 5.24
C SER A 59 -0.52 16.02 4.26
N CYS A 60 -0.02 16.48 3.11
CA CYS A 60 0.46 15.59 2.06
C CYS A 60 1.63 16.18 1.27
N SER A 61 2.45 15.29 0.74
CA SER A 61 3.65 15.60 -0.02
C SER A 61 3.67 14.92 -1.39
N PRO A 62 4.30 15.54 -2.40
CA PRO A 62 4.49 14.92 -3.71
C PRO A 62 5.36 13.65 -3.61
N LEU A 63 5.05 12.67 -4.45
CA LEU A 63 5.87 11.50 -4.70
C LEU A 63 6.22 11.47 -6.19
N ASN A 64 7.47 11.80 -6.50
CA ASN A 64 7.99 11.75 -7.86
C ASN A 64 8.34 10.32 -8.24
N VAL A 65 7.65 9.79 -9.25
CA VAL A 65 7.91 8.46 -9.80
C VAL A 65 8.57 8.61 -11.18
N PRO A 66 9.85 8.21 -11.32
CA PRO A 66 10.53 8.22 -12.61
C PRO A 66 9.95 7.15 -13.53
N LEU A 67 9.63 7.56 -14.75
CA LEU A 67 9.09 6.74 -15.83
C LEU A 67 10.10 6.62 -16.99
N ARG A 68 10.01 5.53 -17.76
CA ARG A 68 10.84 5.26 -18.97
C ARG A 68 12.33 5.57 -18.76
N ASP A 69 13.00 4.79 -17.90
CA ASP A 69 14.43 4.95 -17.57
C ASP A 69 14.81 6.36 -17.07
N GLY A 70 13.84 7.08 -16.48
CA GLY A 70 14.04 8.42 -15.91
C GLY A 70 13.87 9.58 -16.88
N THR A 71 13.35 9.33 -18.09
CA THR A 71 13.15 10.37 -19.11
C THR A 71 11.83 11.14 -18.97
N LYS A 72 10.86 10.55 -18.26
CA LYS A 72 9.57 11.16 -17.93
C LYS A 72 9.35 10.98 -16.43
N ASN A 73 8.56 11.83 -15.80
CA ASN A 73 8.11 11.64 -14.42
C ASN A 73 6.59 11.70 -14.36
N VAL A 74 6.00 10.95 -13.44
CA VAL A 74 4.64 11.19 -12.95
C VAL A 74 4.74 11.59 -11.49
N THR A 75 3.95 12.58 -11.10
CA THR A 75 3.89 13.01 -9.70
C THR A 75 2.61 12.48 -9.10
N LEU A 76 2.76 11.53 -8.17
CA LEU A 76 1.69 11.09 -7.30
C LEU A 76 1.72 11.93 -6.02
N THR A 77 0.75 11.74 -5.14
CA THR A 77 0.74 12.42 -3.84
C THR A 77 0.38 11.42 -2.77
N ARG A 78 1.04 11.58 -1.63
CA ARG A 78 0.84 10.72 -0.47
C ARG A 78 0.61 11.57 0.76
N ARG A 79 -0.25 11.08 1.64
CA ARG A 79 -0.39 11.60 2.99
C ARG A 79 0.95 11.49 3.72
N ASP A 80 1.26 12.51 4.49
CA ASP A 80 2.48 12.51 5.28
C ASP A 80 2.36 11.60 6.50
N LEU A 81 3.42 10.84 6.79
CA LEU A 81 3.39 9.90 7.91
C LEU A 81 3.28 10.60 9.27
N PHE A 82 3.83 11.82 9.38
CA PHE A 82 3.67 12.62 10.60
C PHE A 82 2.21 13.07 10.81
N ASP A 83 1.44 13.25 9.73
CA ASP A 83 0.03 13.61 9.78
C ASP A 83 -0.82 12.43 10.27
N ALA A 84 -0.57 11.23 9.73
CA ALA A 84 -1.18 10.00 10.24
C ALA A 84 -0.86 9.78 11.73
N ARG A 85 0.37 10.05 12.16
CA ARG A 85 0.75 10.01 13.58
C ARG A 85 -0.04 11.01 14.42
N PHE A 86 -0.18 12.25 13.94
CA PHE A 86 -0.91 13.30 14.65
C PHE A 86 -2.39 12.94 14.81
N GLN A 87 -3.02 12.37 13.78
CA GLN A 87 -4.39 11.85 13.86
C GLN A 87 -4.53 10.86 15.03
N LEU A 88 -3.69 9.84 15.06
CA LEU A 88 -3.75 8.80 16.10
C LEU A 88 -3.63 9.38 17.51
N ILE A 89 -2.67 10.30 17.72
CA ILE A 89 -2.48 10.97 19.02
C ILE A 89 -3.72 11.82 19.38
N ALA A 90 -4.30 12.53 18.40
CA ALA A 90 -5.49 13.35 18.61
C ALA A 90 -6.74 12.51 18.93
N GLU A 91 -6.81 11.28 18.43
CA GLU A 91 -7.86 10.29 18.70
C GLU A 91 -7.65 9.51 20.01
N GLY A 92 -6.58 9.82 20.75
CA GLY A 92 -6.32 9.28 22.09
C GLY A 92 -5.38 8.06 22.13
N ALA A 93 -4.79 7.67 20.99
CA ALA A 93 -3.77 6.63 20.96
C ALA A 93 -2.55 7.04 21.80
N GLY A 94 -2.12 6.16 22.72
CA GLY A 94 -0.96 6.38 23.59
C GLY A 94 -1.23 7.16 24.89
N THR A 95 -2.50 7.34 25.27
CA THR A 95 -2.87 7.79 26.64
C THR A 95 -2.66 6.66 27.66
N ASP A 96 -2.52 6.98 28.95
CA ASP A 96 -2.31 5.95 30.01
C ASP A 96 -3.46 4.94 30.11
N ASP A 97 -4.64 5.30 29.58
CA ASP A 97 -5.84 4.45 29.47
C ASP A 97 -5.88 3.65 28.15
N ALA A 98 -4.95 3.90 27.22
CA ALA A 98 -4.90 3.18 25.95
C ALA A 98 -4.28 1.78 26.16
N PRO A 99 -4.86 0.74 25.51
CA PRO A 99 -4.36 -0.62 25.67
C PRO A 99 -2.92 -0.77 25.16
N GLN A 100 -2.12 -1.56 25.87
CA GLN A 100 -0.73 -1.81 25.49
C GLN A 100 -0.67 -2.90 24.42
N ALA A 101 0.17 -2.74 23.40
CA ALA A 101 0.33 -3.70 22.31
C ALA A 101 0.77 -5.11 22.76
N ALA A 102 1.30 -5.26 23.99
CA ALA A 102 1.59 -6.56 24.59
C ALA A 102 0.31 -7.41 24.79
N ASP A 103 -0.85 -6.78 24.93
CA ASP A 103 -2.13 -7.47 25.10
C ASP A 103 -2.68 -8.02 23.77
N VAL A 104 -2.20 -7.50 22.62
CA VAL A 104 -2.56 -7.94 21.27
C VAL A 104 -1.85 -9.24 20.89
N ALA A 105 -0.63 -9.47 21.40
CA ALA A 105 0.14 -10.68 21.12
C ALA A 105 -0.35 -11.92 21.90
N THR A 106 -1.07 -11.73 23.01
CA THR A 106 -1.55 -12.82 23.88
C THR A 106 -2.91 -13.39 23.50
N GLY A 107 -3.58 -12.84 22.48
CA GLY A 107 -4.83 -13.39 21.96
C GLY A 107 -5.98 -13.44 22.97
N ASP A 108 -5.95 -12.60 24.02
CA ASP A 108 -7.06 -12.49 24.96
C ASP A 108 -8.10 -11.49 24.42
N GLU A 109 -8.71 -11.84 23.28
CA GLU A 109 -9.82 -11.11 22.66
C GLU A 109 -11.13 -11.26 23.48
N SER A 110 -11.07 -11.88 24.67
CA SER A 110 -12.28 -12.26 25.42
C SER A 110 -12.96 -11.12 26.17
N ASN A 111 -12.43 -9.89 26.14
CA ASN A 111 -12.95 -8.75 26.92
C ASN A 111 -13.16 -7.43 26.14
N VAL A 112 -13.12 -7.41 24.80
CA VAL A 112 -13.39 -6.16 24.05
C VAL A 112 -14.90 -6.02 23.84
N GLU A 113 -15.58 -5.31 24.73
CA GLU A 113 -17.03 -5.05 24.66
C GLU A 113 -17.30 -3.72 23.92
N GLY A 114 -17.13 -3.71 22.59
CA GLY A 114 -17.68 -2.67 21.71
C GLY A 114 -16.76 -2.14 20.60
N ASP A 115 -17.37 -1.66 19.52
CA ASP A 115 -16.73 -1.14 18.29
C ASP A 115 -15.74 0.03 18.57
N GLY A 116 -15.98 0.78 19.65
CA GLY A 116 -15.12 1.88 20.09
C GLY A 116 -13.81 1.41 20.73
N GLU A 117 -13.84 0.35 21.53
CA GLU A 117 -12.65 -0.19 22.21
C GLU A 117 -11.72 -0.90 21.22
N GLU A 118 -12.30 -1.63 20.25
CA GLU A 118 -11.55 -2.28 19.18
C GLU A 118 -10.82 -1.26 18.29
N THR A 119 -11.47 -0.13 17.98
CA THR A 119 -10.85 0.97 17.21
C THR A 119 -9.71 1.64 17.97
N GLN A 120 -9.88 1.92 19.26
CA GLN A 120 -8.81 2.49 20.10
C GLN A 120 -7.61 1.54 20.21
N HIS A 121 -7.85 0.22 20.35
CA HIS A 121 -6.79 -0.80 20.31
C HIS A 121 -5.99 -0.77 19.01
N ARG A 122 -6.68 -0.73 17.87
CA ARG A 122 -6.04 -0.67 16.54
C ARG A 122 -5.19 0.59 16.37
N HIS A 123 -5.72 1.73 16.82
CA HIS A 123 -5.02 3.02 16.75
C HIS A 123 -3.79 3.07 17.67
N ALA A 124 -3.87 2.52 18.88
CA ALA A 124 -2.71 2.39 19.77
C ALA A 124 -1.59 1.53 19.17
N SER A 125 -1.98 0.40 18.55
CA SER A 125 -1.06 -0.50 17.83
C SER A 125 -0.40 0.21 16.63
N ALA A 126 -1.19 0.92 15.81
CA ALA A 126 -0.69 1.68 14.68
C ALA A 126 0.32 2.77 15.08
N LEU A 127 0.07 3.47 16.19
CA LEU A 127 1.00 4.49 16.70
C LEU A 127 2.36 3.88 17.05
N GLN A 128 2.37 2.70 17.68
CA GLN A 128 3.62 2.00 17.99
C GLN A 128 4.40 1.63 16.72
N PHE A 129 3.71 1.20 15.66
CA PHE A 129 4.37 0.83 14.39
C PHE A 129 4.96 2.04 13.66
N ILE A 130 4.31 3.21 13.74
CA ILE A 130 4.87 4.45 13.19
C ILE A 130 6.18 4.82 13.90
N GLU A 131 6.26 4.58 15.21
CA GLU A 131 7.44 4.91 16.02
C GLU A 131 8.52 3.83 16.00
N ALA A 132 8.19 2.62 15.51
CA ALA A 132 9.11 1.50 15.50
C ALA A 132 10.29 1.70 14.53
N PRO A 133 11.51 1.28 14.92
CA PRO A 133 12.67 1.32 14.03
C PRO A 133 12.60 0.26 12.92
N SER A 134 11.84 -0.83 13.14
CA SER A 134 11.55 -1.85 12.15
C SER A 134 10.17 -1.61 11.54
N ASP A 135 10.07 -1.73 10.23
CA ASP A 135 8.78 -1.66 9.51
C ASP A 135 8.08 -3.02 9.42
N LEU A 136 8.59 -4.04 10.12
CA LEU A 136 8.06 -5.41 10.09
C LEU A 136 8.03 -6.03 11.50
N VAL A 137 6.86 -6.53 11.87
CA VAL A 137 6.53 -7.36 13.04
C VAL A 137 5.59 -8.48 12.57
N PRO A 138 6.08 -9.72 12.34
CA PRO A 138 5.31 -10.79 11.71
C PRO A 138 3.93 -11.02 12.34
N ARG A 139 2.89 -11.06 11.51
CA ARG A 139 1.46 -11.22 11.88
C ARG A 139 0.86 -10.15 12.77
N VAL A 140 1.61 -9.09 13.06
CA VAL A 140 1.14 -7.95 13.86
C VAL A 140 1.17 -6.69 13.00
N TYR A 141 2.29 -6.43 12.34
CA TYR A 141 2.51 -5.33 11.42
C TYR A 141 3.41 -5.78 10.27
N GLU A 142 2.86 -5.98 9.08
CA GLU A 142 3.62 -6.48 7.93
C GLU A 142 4.11 -5.32 7.03
N GLY A 143 4.19 -4.10 7.59
CA GLY A 143 4.62 -2.88 6.92
C GLY A 143 3.46 -2.03 6.38
N GLY A 144 3.74 -1.22 5.36
CA GLY A 144 2.70 -0.56 4.55
C GLY A 144 2.41 0.92 4.87
N LEU A 145 2.81 1.43 6.03
CA LEU A 145 2.68 2.87 6.36
C LEU A 145 3.74 3.73 5.65
N LYS A 146 4.88 3.12 5.31
CA LYS A 146 5.94 3.74 4.52
C LYS A 146 5.86 3.28 3.07
N THR A 147 6.33 4.12 2.15
CA THR A 147 6.46 3.75 0.75
C THR A 147 7.77 3.00 0.54
N TRP A 148 7.68 1.82 -0.08
CA TRP A 148 8.81 0.96 -0.39
C TRP A 148 9.24 1.12 -1.85
N GLU A 149 10.54 1.05 -2.12
CA GLU A 149 11.14 1.43 -3.40
C GLU A 149 10.75 0.52 -4.58
N CYS A 150 10.50 -0.77 -4.35
CA CYS A 150 10.07 -1.66 -5.44
C CYS A 150 8.69 -1.29 -6.00
N SER A 151 7.86 -0.55 -5.26
CA SER A 151 6.54 -0.13 -5.75
C SER A 151 6.67 0.89 -6.88
N ILE A 152 7.72 1.72 -6.82
CA ILE A 152 8.10 2.69 -7.85
C ILE A 152 8.64 1.95 -9.08
N ASP A 153 9.49 0.94 -8.88
CA ASP A 153 10.00 0.11 -10.00
C ASP A 153 8.87 -0.62 -10.73
N LEU A 154 7.83 -1.04 -10.00
CA LEU A 154 6.64 -1.66 -10.57
C LEU A 154 5.84 -0.66 -11.41
N VAL A 155 5.62 0.56 -10.93
CA VAL A 155 4.95 1.62 -11.71
C VAL A 155 5.70 1.91 -13.00
N GLU A 156 7.02 2.01 -12.95
CA GLU A 156 7.81 2.25 -14.15
C GLU A 156 7.69 1.12 -15.17
N TYR A 157 7.62 -0.13 -14.70
CA TYR A 157 7.35 -1.27 -15.56
C TYR A 157 5.95 -1.20 -16.17
N LEU A 158 4.93 -0.85 -15.39
CA LEU A 158 3.56 -0.66 -15.86
C LEU A 158 3.47 0.43 -16.95
N ASP A 159 4.11 1.60 -16.78
CA ASP A 159 4.18 2.65 -17.82
C ASP A 159 4.84 2.16 -19.12
N SER A 160 5.84 1.29 -19.01
CA SER A 160 6.55 0.78 -20.18
C SER A 160 5.76 -0.25 -21.00
N THR A 161 4.78 -0.91 -20.37
CA THR A 161 4.05 -2.05 -20.95
C THR A 161 2.58 -1.77 -21.23
N HIS A 162 1.97 -0.87 -20.46
CA HIS A 162 0.56 -0.54 -20.56
C HIS A 162 0.38 0.88 -21.08
N GLY A 163 -0.46 1.05 -22.10
CA GLY A 163 -0.85 2.37 -22.61
C GLY A 163 -1.87 3.08 -21.72
N VAL A 164 -2.21 4.32 -22.06
CA VAL A 164 -3.17 5.16 -21.29
C VAL A 164 -4.54 4.49 -21.12
N GLU A 165 -4.98 3.73 -22.12
CA GLU A 165 -6.26 2.99 -22.10
C GLU A 165 -6.15 1.59 -21.47
N GLY A 166 -4.94 1.15 -21.12
CA GLY A 166 -4.66 -0.24 -20.74
C GLY A 166 -5.30 -0.70 -19.43
N PHE A 167 -5.79 0.24 -18.62
CA PHE A 167 -6.36 -0.03 -17.29
C PHE A 167 -7.87 0.13 -17.19
N LEU A 168 -8.51 0.76 -18.19
CA LEU A 168 -9.96 0.95 -18.19
C LEU A 168 -10.68 -0.39 -18.39
N GLY A 169 -11.70 -0.64 -17.57
CA GLY A 169 -12.50 -1.86 -17.62
C GLY A 169 -11.77 -3.10 -17.08
N LYS A 170 -10.68 -2.91 -16.32
CA LYS A 170 -9.86 -3.99 -15.79
C LYS A 170 -10.24 -4.33 -14.36
N HIS A 171 -10.12 -5.62 -14.03
CA HIS A 171 -10.16 -6.10 -12.65
C HIS A 171 -8.73 -6.24 -12.12
N ILE A 172 -8.36 -5.41 -11.15
CA ILE A 172 -6.99 -5.26 -10.66
C ILE A 172 -6.95 -5.62 -9.18
N LEU A 173 -5.96 -6.40 -8.78
CA LEU A 173 -5.68 -6.76 -7.38
C LEU A 173 -4.28 -6.29 -7.00
N GLU A 174 -4.16 -5.53 -5.92
CA GLU A 174 -2.89 -5.22 -5.29
C GLU A 174 -2.81 -5.89 -3.90
N LEU A 175 -1.90 -6.86 -3.76
CA LEU A 175 -1.66 -7.61 -2.52
C LEU A 175 -0.52 -6.97 -1.72
N GLY A 176 -0.77 -6.72 -0.43
CA GLY A 176 0.14 -5.95 0.43
C GLY A 176 0.30 -4.53 -0.09
N CYS A 177 -0.82 -3.83 -0.29
CA CYS A 177 -0.83 -2.58 -1.03
C CYS A 177 -0.13 -1.43 -0.31
N GLY A 178 -0.13 -1.39 1.03
CA GLY A 178 0.51 -0.31 1.80
C GLY A 178 0.05 1.08 1.34
N THR A 179 1.00 1.91 0.94
CA THR A 179 0.73 3.25 0.36
C THR A 179 0.11 3.23 -1.05
N ALA A 180 -0.08 2.05 -1.65
CA ALA A 180 -0.78 1.74 -2.90
C ALA A 180 -0.22 2.37 -4.18
N VAL A 181 1.07 2.71 -4.22
CA VAL A 181 1.72 3.42 -5.34
C VAL A 181 1.36 2.85 -6.74
N PRO A 182 1.37 1.53 -6.99
CA PRO A 182 0.89 0.94 -8.25
C PRO A 182 -0.57 1.26 -8.58
N SER A 183 -1.50 1.06 -7.64
CA SER A 183 -2.90 1.42 -7.83
C SER A 183 -3.13 2.92 -7.98
N LEU A 184 -2.39 3.76 -7.25
CA LEU A 184 -2.45 5.22 -7.39
C LEU A 184 -2.01 5.66 -8.79
N TYR A 185 -0.97 5.04 -9.34
CA TYR A 185 -0.56 5.30 -10.71
C TYR A 185 -1.68 4.96 -11.71
N ILE A 186 -2.32 3.80 -11.55
CA ILE A 186 -3.44 3.39 -12.40
C ILE A 186 -4.61 4.38 -12.29
N LEU A 187 -5.01 4.75 -11.07
CA LEU A 187 -6.07 5.72 -10.83
C LEU A 187 -5.72 7.10 -11.38
N HIS A 188 -4.48 7.55 -11.23
CA HIS A 188 -3.99 8.80 -11.80
C HIS A 188 -4.18 8.82 -13.32
N HIS A 189 -3.87 7.72 -14.00
CA HIS A 189 -4.08 7.59 -15.45
C HIS A 189 -5.56 7.66 -15.85
N ILE A 190 -6.42 6.94 -15.11
CA ILE A 190 -7.86 6.93 -15.37
C ILE A 190 -8.45 8.33 -15.16
N PHE A 191 -8.18 8.96 -14.01
CA PHE A 191 -8.71 10.28 -13.69
C PHE A 191 -8.11 11.44 -14.51
N SER A 192 -6.95 11.21 -15.14
CA SER A 192 -6.36 12.17 -16.08
C SER A 192 -6.92 12.04 -17.49
N SER A 193 -7.67 10.98 -17.79
CA SER A 193 -8.38 10.83 -19.04
C SER A 193 -9.66 11.68 -19.05
N PRO A 194 -10.08 12.22 -20.21
CA PRO A 194 -11.29 13.01 -20.31
C PRO A 194 -12.50 12.27 -19.72
N PRO A 195 -13.37 12.96 -18.97
CA PRO A 195 -14.57 12.33 -18.45
C PRO A 195 -15.42 11.82 -19.63
N PRO A 196 -15.92 10.58 -19.55
CA PRO A 196 -16.68 9.96 -20.61
C PRO A 196 -18.04 10.65 -20.79
N SER A 197 -18.49 10.78 -22.04
CA SER A 197 -19.77 11.42 -22.38
C SER A 197 -20.97 10.69 -21.81
N GLU A 198 -20.90 9.36 -21.67
CA GLU A 198 -21.95 8.50 -21.08
C GLU A 198 -21.33 7.37 -20.24
N VAL A 199 -21.72 7.29 -18.96
CA VAL A 199 -21.23 6.25 -18.02
C VAL A 199 -21.66 4.84 -18.43
N SER A 200 -22.88 4.70 -18.98
CA SER A 200 -23.46 3.40 -19.38
C SER A 200 -22.71 2.66 -20.50
N GLN A 201 -21.71 3.30 -21.10
CA GLN A 201 -20.88 2.70 -22.15
C GLN A 201 -19.47 2.31 -21.67
N LEU A 202 -19.12 2.63 -20.42
CA LEU A 202 -17.81 2.27 -19.86
C LEU A 202 -17.85 0.87 -19.23
N PRO A 203 -16.88 0.00 -19.54
CA PRO A 203 -16.67 -1.19 -18.73
C PRO A 203 -16.27 -0.77 -17.30
N GLU A 204 -16.75 -1.51 -16.30
CA GLU A 204 -16.43 -1.26 -14.90
C GLU A 204 -14.94 -1.56 -14.65
N THR A 205 -14.25 -0.62 -14.01
CA THR A 205 -12.89 -0.86 -13.49
C THR A 205 -13.00 -1.17 -12.01
N VAL A 206 -12.51 -2.32 -11.58
CA VAL A 206 -12.56 -2.72 -10.17
C VAL A 206 -11.17 -2.90 -9.62
N ILE A 207 -10.81 -2.17 -8.57
CA ILE A 207 -9.50 -2.24 -7.92
C ILE A 207 -9.67 -2.77 -6.50
N TYR A 208 -9.01 -3.89 -6.23
CA TYR A 208 -8.98 -4.57 -4.95
C TYR A 208 -7.66 -4.22 -4.24
N LEU A 209 -7.76 -3.56 -3.10
CA LEU A 209 -6.64 -3.12 -2.27
C LEU A 209 -6.62 -3.98 -1.02
N GLN A 210 -5.66 -4.91 -0.96
CA GLN A 210 -5.52 -5.83 0.15
C GLN A 210 -4.25 -5.48 0.93
N ASP A 211 -4.38 -5.32 2.25
CA ASP A 211 -3.24 -5.17 3.16
C ASP A 211 -3.45 -6.06 4.39
N TYR A 212 -2.41 -6.36 5.17
CA TYR A 212 -2.59 -7.12 6.41
C TYR A 212 -3.30 -6.26 7.46
N ASN A 213 -2.94 -4.98 7.55
CA ASN A 213 -3.38 -4.08 8.61
C ASN A 213 -4.52 -3.17 8.12
N ASP A 214 -5.62 -3.11 8.87
CA ASP A 214 -6.72 -2.18 8.57
C ASP A 214 -6.33 -0.72 8.76
N SER A 215 -5.51 -0.43 9.77
CA SER A 215 -4.94 0.90 10.00
C SER A 215 -4.13 1.40 8.81
N VAL A 216 -3.52 0.51 8.00
CA VAL A 216 -2.83 0.91 6.76
C VAL A 216 -3.85 1.38 5.73
N LEU A 217 -4.94 0.63 5.54
CA LEU A 217 -6.00 0.99 4.61
C LEU A 217 -6.66 2.32 4.98
N GLU A 218 -6.90 2.51 6.28
CA GLU A 218 -7.50 3.69 6.88
C GLU A 218 -6.58 4.93 6.84
N LEU A 219 -5.35 4.79 7.34
CA LEU A 219 -4.46 5.93 7.58
C LEU A 219 -3.66 6.33 6.36
N VAL A 220 -3.41 5.44 5.39
CA VAL A 220 -2.56 5.77 4.22
C VAL A 220 -3.20 5.41 2.89
N THR A 221 -3.76 4.22 2.72
CA THR A 221 -4.21 3.75 1.40
C THR A 221 -5.37 4.60 0.87
N LEU A 222 -6.49 4.71 1.60
CA LEU A 222 -7.62 5.54 1.17
C LEU A 222 -7.25 7.03 1.07
N PRO A 223 -6.57 7.66 2.04
CA PRO A 223 -6.12 9.05 1.90
C PRO A 223 -5.35 9.28 0.60
N ASN A 224 -4.42 8.39 0.23
CA ASN A 224 -3.65 8.54 -0.99
C ASN A 224 -4.51 8.41 -2.27
N VAL A 225 -5.49 7.51 -2.25
CA VAL A 225 -6.47 7.37 -3.33
C VAL A 225 -7.28 8.67 -3.50
N LEU A 226 -7.78 9.24 -2.41
CA LEU A 226 -8.52 10.50 -2.42
C LEU A 226 -7.66 11.66 -2.94
N LEU A 227 -6.40 11.74 -2.50
CA LEU A 227 -5.43 12.76 -2.94
C LEU A 227 -5.13 12.63 -4.44
N THR A 228 -5.00 11.39 -4.94
CA THR A 228 -4.79 11.10 -6.35
C THR A 228 -5.96 11.57 -7.20
N TRP A 229 -7.20 11.36 -6.75
CA TRP A 229 -8.36 11.96 -7.38
C TRP A 229 -8.33 13.49 -7.29
N TYR A 230 -8.08 14.07 -6.11
CA TYR A 230 -8.14 15.52 -5.86
C TYR A 230 -7.17 16.33 -6.73
N LEU A 231 -6.01 15.76 -7.07
CA LEU A 231 -4.99 16.43 -7.88
C LEU A 231 -5.11 16.14 -9.39
N SER A 232 -6.07 15.32 -9.78
CA SER A 232 -6.32 15.01 -11.18
C SER A 232 -7.29 16.02 -11.83
N PRO A 233 -7.39 16.01 -13.17
CA PRO A 233 -8.44 16.70 -13.91
C PRO A 233 -9.87 16.31 -13.47
N ALA A 234 -10.10 15.08 -13.01
CA ALA A 234 -11.43 14.58 -12.62
C ALA A 234 -12.11 15.38 -11.49
N SER A 235 -11.34 16.05 -10.64
CA SER A 235 -11.83 16.88 -9.53
C SER A 235 -11.84 18.37 -9.85
N GLN A 236 -11.55 18.77 -11.10
CA GLN A 236 -11.46 20.17 -11.51
C GLN A 236 -12.71 20.97 -11.14
N THR A 237 -13.90 20.44 -11.44
CA THR A 237 -15.18 21.10 -11.11
C THR A 237 -15.35 21.34 -9.61
N TYR A 238 -14.91 20.40 -8.77
CA TYR A 238 -14.95 20.57 -7.32
C TYR A 238 -13.99 21.68 -6.88
N ARG A 239 -12.74 21.66 -7.35
CA ARG A 239 -11.73 22.65 -6.98
C ARG A 239 -12.12 24.07 -7.41
N THR A 240 -12.62 24.24 -8.62
CA THR A 240 -13.03 25.57 -9.12
C THR A 240 -14.26 26.10 -8.41
N ALA A 241 -15.23 25.26 -8.06
CA ALA A 241 -16.42 25.67 -7.32
C ALA A 241 -16.14 26.08 -5.86
N ASN A 242 -15.03 25.60 -5.28
CA ASN A 242 -14.62 25.89 -3.90
C ASN A 242 -13.47 26.90 -3.82
N ALA A 243 -12.97 27.40 -4.95
CA ALA A 243 -12.05 28.52 -4.99
C ALA A 243 -12.83 29.82 -4.72
N SER A 244 -12.49 30.54 -3.65
CA SER A 244 -13.03 31.89 -3.42
C SER A 244 -12.59 32.84 -4.55
N ASP A 245 -13.47 33.76 -4.96
CA ASP A 245 -13.35 34.77 -6.03
C ASP A 245 -12.09 35.68 -6.02
N ALA A 246 -11.11 35.45 -5.13
CA ALA A 246 -9.93 36.30 -5.02
C ALA A 246 -8.81 35.99 -6.03
N ASP A 247 -8.67 34.75 -6.53
CA ASP A 247 -7.49 34.33 -7.30
C ASP A 247 -7.82 33.34 -8.43
N ALA A 248 -8.90 33.58 -9.19
CA ALA A 248 -9.31 32.70 -10.28
C ALA A 248 -8.29 32.60 -11.44
N GLU A 249 -7.35 33.56 -11.55
CA GLU A 249 -6.24 33.51 -12.53
C GLU A 249 -4.98 32.80 -11.99
N ASP A 250 -4.95 32.48 -10.70
CA ASP A 250 -3.84 31.78 -10.02
C ASP A 250 -4.21 30.35 -9.62
N LEU A 251 -5.35 29.81 -10.06
CA LEU A 251 -5.75 28.42 -9.79
C LEU A 251 -4.80 27.45 -10.49
N PRO A 252 -3.80 26.87 -9.81
CA PRO A 252 -2.86 26.03 -10.49
C PRO A 252 -3.53 24.65 -10.60
N PHE A 253 -3.59 24.12 -11.82
CA PHE A 253 -2.98 22.80 -11.96
C PHE A 253 -1.66 22.86 -11.18
N PRO A 254 -1.39 22.01 -10.18
CA PRO A 254 -0.10 22.08 -9.52
C PRO A 254 0.95 21.84 -10.61
N VAL A 255 1.67 22.89 -11.00
CA VAL A 255 2.81 22.84 -11.93
C VAL A 255 3.91 21.99 -11.30
N THR A 256 3.82 21.75 -9.99
CA THR A 256 4.37 20.64 -9.21
C THR A 256 3.67 20.73 -7.85
N PRO A 257 3.23 19.63 -7.19
CA PRO A 257 2.65 19.76 -5.87
C PRO A 257 3.78 20.11 -4.90
N GLU A 258 3.84 21.33 -4.40
CA GLU A 258 4.48 21.57 -3.11
C GLU A 258 3.66 20.86 -2.03
N PRO A 259 4.26 20.52 -0.87
CA PRO A 259 3.49 20.02 0.27
C PRO A 259 2.31 20.94 0.59
N PHE A 260 1.12 20.36 0.79
CA PHE A 260 -0.09 21.13 1.07
C PHE A 260 -1.00 20.40 2.05
N GLU A 261 -1.96 21.13 2.59
CA GLU A 261 -3.00 20.60 3.47
C GLU A 261 -4.35 20.57 2.74
N LEU A 262 -5.05 19.45 2.83
CA LEU A 262 -6.38 19.26 2.25
C LEU A 262 -7.44 19.22 3.35
N PRO A 263 -8.32 20.23 3.44
CA PRO A 263 -9.49 20.18 4.31
C PRO A 263 -10.47 19.09 3.84
N ILE A 264 -10.83 18.17 4.74
CA ILE A 264 -11.75 17.08 4.44
C ILE A 264 -13.17 17.50 4.83
N SER A 265 -13.97 17.83 3.82
CA SER A 265 -15.37 18.22 3.98
C SER A 265 -16.33 17.12 3.51
N PRO A 266 -17.60 17.13 3.96
CA PRO A 266 -18.61 16.23 3.40
C PRO A 266 -18.83 16.42 1.89
N SER A 267 -18.66 17.65 1.38
CA SER A 267 -18.75 17.93 -0.06
C SER A 267 -17.57 17.36 -0.85
N LEU A 268 -16.35 17.34 -0.28
CA LEU A 268 -15.20 16.66 -0.86
C LEU A 268 -15.45 15.16 -1.01
N LYS A 269 -15.88 14.50 0.08
CA LYS A 269 -16.21 13.07 0.08
C LYS A 269 -17.29 12.74 -0.96
N SER A 270 -18.35 13.56 -1.01
CA SER A 270 -19.45 13.39 -1.97
C SER A 270 -18.99 13.58 -3.42
N ALA A 271 -18.12 14.56 -3.69
CA ALA A 271 -17.58 14.80 -5.02
C ALA A 271 -16.66 13.66 -5.47
N PHE A 272 -15.82 13.14 -4.58
CA PHE A 272 -14.97 11.97 -4.84
C PHE A 272 -15.80 10.74 -5.22
N LEU A 273 -16.81 10.40 -4.41
CA LEU A 273 -17.71 9.28 -4.71
C LEU A 273 -18.50 9.49 -6.01
N THR A 274 -18.83 10.74 -6.35
CA THR A 274 -19.48 11.08 -7.62
C THR A 274 -18.53 10.82 -8.79
N SER A 275 -17.26 11.22 -8.69
CA SER A 275 -16.27 10.95 -9.72
C SER A 275 -16.01 9.45 -9.91
N LEU A 276 -15.97 8.64 -8.84
CA LEU A 276 -15.87 7.19 -8.97
C LEU A 276 -17.00 6.63 -9.84
N LYS A 277 -18.24 7.09 -9.62
CA LYS A 277 -19.40 6.71 -10.46
C LYS A 277 -19.26 7.23 -11.90
N THR A 278 -18.79 8.46 -12.10
CA THR A 278 -18.57 9.03 -13.44
C THR A 278 -17.57 8.23 -14.27
N TYR A 279 -16.51 7.70 -13.64
CA TYR A 279 -15.49 6.89 -14.31
C TYR A 279 -15.80 5.38 -14.27
N ASN A 280 -16.95 4.98 -13.73
CA ASN A 280 -17.34 3.59 -13.50
C ASN A 280 -16.25 2.77 -12.77
N ILE A 281 -15.70 3.34 -11.68
CA ILE A 281 -14.66 2.75 -10.84
C ILE A 281 -15.27 2.25 -9.54
N THR A 282 -15.00 0.99 -9.21
CA THR A 282 -15.30 0.39 -7.91
C THR A 282 -14.00 0.09 -7.17
N LEU A 283 -13.89 0.56 -5.93
CA LEU A 283 -12.75 0.32 -5.05
C LEU A 283 -13.19 -0.60 -3.91
N ARG A 284 -12.42 -1.65 -3.65
CA ARG A 284 -12.71 -2.64 -2.60
C ARG A 284 -11.49 -2.84 -1.70
N PHE A 285 -11.70 -2.84 -0.39
CA PHE A 285 -10.62 -2.79 0.61
C PHE A 285 -10.68 -4.00 1.52
N PHE A 286 -9.55 -4.70 1.68
CA PHE A 286 -9.49 -5.97 2.41
C PHE A 286 -8.29 -6.00 3.36
N PRO A 287 -8.47 -5.72 4.67
CA PRO A 287 -7.47 -6.06 5.67
C PRO A 287 -7.35 -7.58 5.84
N GLY A 288 -6.34 -8.02 6.59
CA GLY A 288 -6.19 -9.40 7.05
C GLY A 288 -5.22 -10.25 6.23
N SER A 289 -5.06 -11.50 6.68
CA SER A 289 -4.13 -12.47 6.10
C SER A 289 -4.48 -12.89 4.67
N TRP A 290 -3.45 -13.18 3.86
CA TRP A 290 -3.62 -13.70 2.50
C TRP A 290 -4.37 -15.03 2.46
N SER A 291 -4.13 -15.90 3.44
CA SER A 291 -4.82 -17.18 3.63
C SER A 291 -6.32 -16.98 3.84
N SER A 292 -6.72 -16.05 4.71
CA SER A 292 -8.13 -15.75 4.93
C SER A 292 -8.76 -15.09 3.70
N PHE A 293 -8.06 -14.13 3.08
CA PHE A 293 -8.52 -13.45 1.87
C PHE A 293 -8.74 -14.44 0.70
N SER A 294 -7.82 -15.39 0.49
CA SER A 294 -7.93 -16.36 -0.59
C SER A 294 -9.15 -17.27 -0.47
N THR A 295 -9.60 -17.59 0.76
CA THR A 295 -10.81 -18.40 0.97
C THR A 295 -12.09 -17.72 0.49
N GLN A 296 -12.11 -16.38 0.48
CA GLN A 296 -13.27 -15.60 0.07
C GLN A 296 -13.18 -15.17 -1.39
N LEU A 297 -11.98 -15.19 -1.98
CA LEU A 297 -11.70 -14.61 -3.30
C LEU A 297 -12.61 -15.17 -4.40
N SER A 298 -12.84 -16.49 -4.43
CA SER A 298 -13.72 -17.11 -5.44
C SER A 298 -15.18 -16.67 -5.35
N THR A 299 -15.63 -16.24 -4.16
CA THR A 299 -16.99 -15.72 -3.96
C THR A 299 -17.05 -14.23 -4.23
N LEU A 300 -16.01 -13.48 -3.85
CA LEU A 300 -15.92 -12.04 -4.04
C LEU A 300 -15.70 -11.66 -5.51
N HIS A 301 -14.96 -12.49 -6.24
CA HIS A 301 -14.59 -12.31 -7.63
C HIS A 301 -14.42 -13.69 -8.30
N PRO A 302 -15.47 -14.21 -8.96
CA PRO A 302 -15.42 -15.54 -9.58
C PRO A 302 -14.62 -15.55 -10.89
N GLU A 303 -14.38 -14.37 -11.47
CA GLU A 303 -13.68 -14.20 -12.73
C GLU A 303 -12.16 -14.15 -12.53
N VAL A 304 -11.43 -13.95 -13.63
CA VAL A 304 -9.98 -13.79 -13.61
C VAL A 304 -9.66 -12.32 -13.42
N PHE A 305 -8.73 -12.01 -12.50
CA PHE A 305 -8.14 -10.67 -12.44
C PHE A 305 -7.30 -10.43 -13.68
N ASP A 306 -7.43 -9.27 -14.30
CA ASP A 306 -6.59 -8.90 -15.43
C ASP A 306 -5.16 -8.61 -14.99
N LEU A 307 -5.00 -7.97 -13.83
CA LEU A 307 -3.73 -7.58 -13.25
C LEU A 307 -3.68 -7.94 -11.76
N VAL A 308 -2.64 -8.68 -11.37
CA VAL A 308 -2.29 -8.98 -9.99
C VAL A 308 -0.93 -8.37 -9.70
N LEU A 309 -0.89 -7.43 -8.76
CA LEU A 309 0.25 -6.60 -8.44
C LEU A 309 0.67 -6.86 -7.00
N THR A 310 1.96 -6.93 -6.76
CA THR A 310 2.47 -6.94 -5.39
C THR A 310 3.91 -6.42 -5.35
N SER A 311 4.26 -5.72 -4.27
CA SER A 311 5.57 -5.11 -4.10
C SER A 311 6.10 -5.37 -2.71
N GLU A 312 7.33 -5.88 -2.62
CA GLU A 312 8.04 -6.20 -1.38
C GLU A 312 7.26 -7.12 -0.43
N THR A 313 6.64 -8.18 -0.97
CA THR A 313 5.84 -9.15 -0.20
C THR A 313 6.48 -10.52 -0.05
N ILE A 314 7.64 -10.75 -0.69
CA ILE A 314 8.37 -12.03 -0.68
C ILE A 314 9.52 -12.09 0.35
N TYR A 315 9.58 -11.15 1.29
CA TYR A 315 10.66 -11.07 2.28
C TYR A 315 10.62 -12.19 3.32
N ARG A 316 9.46 -12.84 3.51
CA ARG A 316 9.28 -13.93 4.48
C ARG A 316 8.91 -15.22 3.77
N ILE A 317 9.78 -16.22 3.88
CA ILE A 317 9.62 -17.54 3.24
C ILE A 317 8.34 -18.24 3.73
N ASP A 318 8.02 -18.11 5.01
CA ASP A 318 6.85 -18.76 5.62
C ASP A 318 5.52 -18.23 5.09
N SER A 319 5.49 -17.02 4.52
CA SER A 319 4.27 -16.43 3.93
C SER A 319 4.09 -16.79 2.45
N LEU A 320 5.12 -17.37 1.80
CA LEU A 320 5.06 -17.71 0.38
C LEU A 320 3.91 -18.66 0.01
N PRO A 321 3.59 -19.70 0.80
CA PRO A 321 2.46 -20.58 0.48
C PRO A 321 1.13 -19.82 0.33
N SER A 322 0.80 -18.95 1.29
CA SER A 322 -0.43 -18.16 1.24
C SER A 322 -0.40 -17.11 0.12
N LEU A 323 0.72 -16.40 -0.07
CA LEU A 323 0.84 -15.38 -1.12
C LEU A 323 0.68 -15.99 -2.51
N VAL A 324 1.41 -17.08 -2.79
CA VAL A 324 1.41 -17.76 -4.09
C VAL A 324 0.05 -18.39 -4.38
N ASP A 325 -0.63 -18.94 -3.37
CA ASP A 325 -1.98 -19.48 -3.57
C ASP A 325 -2.99 -18.39 -3.92
N THR A 326 -2.94 -17.24 -3.23
CA THR A 326 -3.79 -16.08 -3.55
C THR A 326 -3.54 -15.56 -4.96
N MET A 327 -2.28 -15.37 -5.36
CA MET A 327 -1.93 -14.94 -6.74
C MET A 327 -2.41 -15.94 -7.78
N ARG A 328 -2.25 -17.24 -7.52
CA ARG A 328 -2.69 -18.32 -8.41
C ARG A 328 -4.21 -18.30 -8.60
N LEU A 329 -4.97 -18.17 -7.51
CA LEU A 329 -6.43 -18.11 -7.56
C LEU A 329 -6.90 -16.86 -8.30
N ALA A 330 -6.29 -15.69 -8.02
CA ALA A 330 -6.61 -14.45 -8.70
C ALA A 330 -6.37 -14.52 -10.22
N CYS A 331 -5.25 -15.11 -10.66
CA CYS A 331 -4.92 -15.19 -12.10
C CYS A 331 -5.69 -16.25 -12.88
N ARG A 332 -6.36 -17.20 -12.21
CA ARG A 332 -7.07 -18.32 -12.86
C ARG A 332 -8.59 -18.26 -12.69
N GLY A 333 -9.08 -17.46 -11.75
CA GLY A 333 -10.50 -17.42 -11.40
C GLY A 333 -11.00 -18.76 -10.83
N SER A 334 -12.31 -18.85 -10.62
CA SER A 334 -12.93 -20.11 -10.18
C SER A 334 -12.97 -21.15 -11.32
N ARG A 335 -12.78 -22.43 -10.97
CA ARG A 335 -12.82 -23.58 -11.90
C ARG A 335 -14.09 -23.68 -12.74
N GLU A 336 -15.19 -23.04 -12.32
CA GLU A 336 -16.49 -23.07 -13.00
C GLU A 336 -16.62 -22.07 -14.17
N ALA A 337 -15.67 -21.15 -14.35
CA ALA A 337 -15.68 -20.18 -15.45
C ALA A 337 -15.17 -20.75 -16.80
N VAL A 338 -14.84 -22.05 -16.86
CA VAL A 338 -14.27 -22.71 -18.03
C VAL A 338 -15.37 -23.33 -18.90
N GLU A 339 -16.34 -22.53 -19.36
CA GLU A 339 -17.20 -22.90 -20.47
C GLU A 339 -16.94 -21.97 -21.66
N GLY A 340 -16.32 -22.50 -22.73
CA GLY A 340 -16.43 -21.89 -24.06
C GLY A 340 -15.25 -21.12 -24.65
N GLY A 341 -14.00 -21.47 -24.32
CA GLY A 341 -12.84 -21.17 -25.18
C GLY A 341 -12.01 -19.92 -24.84
N VAL A 342 -10.69 -20.07 -25.04
CA VAL A 342 -9.55 -19.22 -24.59
C VAL A 342 -9.49 -19.06 -23.08
N GLU A 343 -8.57 -19.80 -22.45
CA GLU A 343 -8.22 -19.61 -21.03
C GLU A 343 -7.69 -18.17 -20.85
N ARG A 344 -8.52 -17.26 -20.34
CA ARG A 344 -8.07 -15.93 -19.95
C ARG A 344 -7.16 -16.11 -18.74
N LYS A 345 -5.91 -15.68 -18.84
CA LYS A 345 -4.95 -15.69 -17.72
C LYS A 345 -4.61 -14.24 -17.37
N GLY A 346 -4.73 -13.91 -16.09
CA GLY A 346 -4.30 -12.63 -15.56
C GLY A 346 -2.79 -12.45 -15.63
N GLU A 347 -2.33 -11.21 -15.77
CA GLU A 347 -0.92 -10.86 -15.63
C GLU A 347 -0.58 -10.68 -14.15
N CYS A 348 0.52 -11.30 -13.70
CA CYS A 348 0.95 -11.24 -12.29
C CYS A 348 2.36 -10.67 -12.19
N PHE A 349 2.52 -9.55 -11.48
CA PHE A 349 3.80 -8.88 -11.31
C PHE A 349 4.20 -8.77 -9.84
N VAL A 350 5.41 -9.25 -9.53
CA VAL A 350 6.01 -9.21 -8.19
C VAL A 350 7.26 -8.34 -8.26
N ALA A 351 7.23 -7.17 -7.64
CA ALA A 351 8.40 -6.31 -7.51
C ALA A 351 9.08 -6.57 -6.16
N ALA A 352 10.38 -6.86 -6.15
CA ALA A 352 11.07 -7.30 -4.94
C ALA A 352 12.56 -6.99 -4.93
N LYS A 353 13.12 -6.84 -3.72
CA LYS A 353 14.57 -6.87 -3.53
C LYS A 353 15.10 -8.28 -3.78
N VAL A 354 16.28 -8.35 -4.39
CA VAL A 354 16.98 -9.62 -4.65
C VAL A 354 17.23 -10.37 -3.35
N LEU A 355 17.51 -9.66 -2.25
CA LEU A 355 17.76 -10.23 -0.92
C LEU A 355 17.24 -9.30 0.18
N TYR A 356 16.59 -9.88 1.20
CA TYR A 356 16.19 -9.19 2.43
C TYR A 356 17.04 -9.65 3.61
N PHE A 357 17.86 -8.76 4.15
CA PHE A 357 18.70 -9.06 5.31
C PHE A 357 17.86 -9.25 6.58
N GLY A 358 18.19 -10.24 7.41
CA GLY A 358 17.55 -10.50 8.71
C GLY A 358 16.34 -11.45 8.65
N VAL A 359 15.42 -11.24 7.72
CA VAL A 359 14.19 -12.04 7.56
C VAL A 359 14.34 -13.24 6.61
N GLY A 360 15.39 -13.25 5.80
CA GLY A 360 15.87 -14.44 5.09
C GLY A 360 15.18 -14.77 3.77
N GLY A 361 14.16 -14.02 3.34
CA GLY A 361 13.58 -14.17 2.00
C GLY A 361 14.35 -13.42 0.90
N GLY A 362 13.93 -13.63 -0.34
CA GLY A 362 14.54 -13.02 -1.52
C GLY A 362 14.00 -13.61 -2.80
N VAL A 363 14.48 -13.08 -3.93
CA VAL A 363 14.05 -13.51 -5.27
C VAL A 363 14.41 -14.97 -5.52
N SER A 364 15.60 -15.40 -5.10
CA SER A 364 16.05 -16.79 -5.31
C SER A 364 15.14 -17.79 -4.61
N ASP A 365 14.80 -17.54 -3.34
CA ASP A 365 13.94 -18.42 -2.55
C ASP A 365 12.51 -18.47 -3.12
N PHE A 366 12.02 -17.33 -3.59
CA PHE A 366 10.71 -17.23 -4.23
C PHE A 366 10.64 -17.99 -5.56
N VAL A 367 11.61 -17.78 -6.46
CA VAL A 367 11.70 -18.49 -7.74
C VAL A 367 11.82 -20.00 -7.51
N ASP A 368 12.68 -20.42 -6.57
CA ASP A 368 12.82 -21.82 -6.18
C ASP A 368 11.50 -22.40 -5.66
N PHE A 369 10.75 -21.64 -4.85
CA PHE A 369 9.46 -22.07 -4.31
C PHE A 369 8.43 -22.32 -5.42
N VAL A 370 8.32 -21.42 -6.40
CA VAL A 370 7.28 -21.53 -7.44
C VAL A 370 7.67 -22.47 -8.58
N GLU A 371 8.93 -22.46 -9.04
CA GLU A 371 9.35 -23.22 -10.21
C GLU A 371 9.66 -24.68 -9.88
N LYS A 372 10.37 -24.97 -8.78
CA LYS A 372 10.69 -26.37 -8.39
C LYS A 372 9.43 -27.17 -8.04
N ARG A 373 8.36 -26.48 -7.65
CA ARG A 373 7.05 -27.08 -7.36
C ARG A 373 6.11 -27.10 -8.57
N GLY A 374 6.52 -26.57 -9.73
CA GLY A 374 5.71 -26.50 -10.94
C GLY A 374 4.42 -25.68 -10.76
N ILE A 375 4.46 -24.64 -9.92
CA ILE A 375 3.28 -23.80 -9.64
C ILE A 375 3.13 -22.70 -10.70
N ALA A 376 4.25 -22.06 -11.05
CA ALA A 376 4.31 -21.00 -12.04
C ALA A 376 5.71 -20.95 -12.65
N LYS A 377 5.79 -20.38 -13.86
CA LYS A 377 7.06 -19.93 -14.46
C LYS A 377 7.29 -18.48 -14.13
N THR A 378 8.54 -18.12 -13.88
CA THR A 378 8.94 -16.74 -13.60
C THR A 378 9.78 -16.16 -14.74
N GLU A 379 9.69 -14.85 -14.94
CA GLU A 379 10.51 -14.10 -15.89
C GLU A 379 10.88 -12.76 -15.28
N ILE A 380 12.18 -12.43 -15.24
CA ILE A 380 12.62 -11.09 -14.82
C ILE A 380 12.33 -10.12 -15.96
N VAL A 381 11.39 -9.20 -15.74
CA VAL A 381 10.94 -8.23 -16.75
C VAL A 381 11.54 -6.83 -16.52
N LYS A 382 12.10 -6.57 -15.34
CA LYS A 382 12.87 -5.35 -15.03
C LYS A 382 13.93 -5.64 -13.97
N GLU A 383 15.10 -5.01 -14.09
CA GLU A 383 16.17 -5.06 -13.10
C GLU A 383 16.67 -3.66 -12.72
N ARG A 384 17.03 -3.50 -11.44
CA ARG A 384 17.72 -2.35 -10.87
C ARG A 384 18.94 -2.84 -10.10
N LYS A 385 20.12 -2.37 -10.50
CA LYS A 385 21.43 -2.81 -9.93
C LYS A 385 22.05 -1.76 -9.00
N THR A 386 21.39 -0.63 -8.80
CA THR A 386 21.81 0.45 -7.91
C THR A 386 21.41 0.14 -6.48
N GLY A 387 22.35 0.17 -5.53
CA GLY A 387 22.08 -0.17 -4.12
C GLY A 387 21.86 -1.67 -3.93
N VAL A 388 20.90 -2.04 -3.08
CA VAL A 388 20.40 -3.42 -3.01
C VAL A 388 19.70 -3.73 -4.32
N GLY A 389 20.10 -4.80 -4.99
CA GLY A 389 19.50 -5.19 -6.27
C GLY A 389 17.99 -5.41 -6.15
N ARG A 390 17.22 -4.96 -7.13
CA ARG A 390 15.76 -5.11 -7.18
C ARG A 390 15.31 -5.55 -8.55
N VAL A 391 14.20 -6.27 -8.61
CA VAL A 391 13.64 -6.82 -9.84
C VAL A 391 12.12 -6.68 -9.85
N VAL A 392 11.55 -6.68 -11.06
CA VAL A 392 10.14 -6.99 -11.29
C VAL A 392 10.09 -8.35 -11.98
N LEU A 393 9.34 -9.28 -11.40
CA LEU A 393 9.09 -10.62 -11.92
C LEU A 393 7.68 -10.67 -12.54
N SER A 394 7.57 -11.26 -13.73
CA SER A 394 6.31 -11.71 -14.31
C SER A 394 6.09 -13.18 -13.98
N LEU A 395 4.90 -13.52 -13.47
CA LEU A 395 4.52 -14.89 -13.14
C LEU A 395 3.46 -15.40 -14.12
N ARG A 396 3.70 -16.60 -14.65
CA ARG A 396 2.75 -17.35 -15.47
C ARG A 396 2.38 -18.65 -14.77
N PHE A 397 1.18 -18.71 -14.21
CA PHE A 397 0.65 -19.91 -13.56
C PHE A 397 0.31 -21.00 -14.59
N GLU A 398 0.77 -22.22 -14.32
CA GLU A 398 0.60 -23.41 -15.19
C GLU A 398 -0.81 -23.99 -15.15
#